data_AF-A0A7V6VV62-F1
#
_entry.id   AF-A0A7V6VV62-F1
#
_cell.length_a   1.000
_cell.length_b   1.000
_cell.length_c   1.000
_cell.angle_alpha   90.00
_cell.angle_beta   90.00
_cell.angle_gamma   90.00
#
_symmetry.space_group_name_H-M   'P 1'
#
loop_
_entity.id
_entity.type
_entity.pdbx_description
1 polymer ?
#
loop_
_entity_poly.entity_id
_entity_poly.type
_entity_poly.pdbx_seq_one_letter_code
_entity_poly.pdbx_strand_id
1 'polypeptide(L)'
;MQDKKIKEKPSTPSLKDKGSYLRYVRYFWRDALLIAVFFASMWVMQLVNRPFGTVRNLSIPFDEVIPLWPWTIVVYMTWAPLIIVLAAIYFFYDRHLMRRYLITMGVGQLMADLTFPFFQTMIPRPYEQVFSGTDIFSKMLAIVYQV
;
A
#
# COMPACT_ATOMS: atom_id res chain seq x y z
N MET A 1 2.63 30.53 33.72
CA MET A 1 2.99 30.01 32.38
C MET A 1 3.47 28.58 32.59
N GLN A 2 2.74 27.57 32.08
CA GLN A 2 3.20 26.18 32.16
C GLN A 2 4.35 25.97 31.18
N ASP A 3 5.52 25.64 31.70
CA ASP A 3 6.65 25.14 30.91
C ASP A 3 6.16 23.95 30.08
N LYS A 4 6.02 24.16 28.77
CA LYS A 4 5.98 23.07 27.79
C LYS A 4 7.31 22.35 27.94
N LYS A 5 7.35 21.26 28.71
CA LYS A 5 8.42 20.27 28.63
C LYS A 5 8.55 19.88 27.17
N ILE A 6 9.57 20.44 26.50
CA ILE A 6 10.03 19.97 25.21
C ILE A 6 10.38 18.50 25.48
N LYS A 7 9.52 17.57 25.04
CA LYS A 7 9.84 16.15 25.08
C LYS A 7 11.10 16.00 24.26
N GLU A 8 12.25 15.84 24.93
CA GLU A 8 13.49 15.44 24.26
C GLU A 8 13.15 14.24 23.37
N LYS A 9 13.40 14.38 22.06
CA LYS A 9 13.26 13.25 21.16
C LYS A 9 14.15 12.14 21.74
N PRO A 10 13.65 10.90 21.90
CA PRO A 10 14.47 9.80 22.40
C PRO A 10 15.73 9.73 21.53
N SER A 11 16.88 9.93 22.17
CA SER A 11 18.15 10.06 21.47
C SER A 11 18.39 8.79 20.66
N THR A 12 18.45 8.92 19.34
CA THR A 12 18.87 7.83 18.49
C THR A 12 20.25 7.36 18.95
N PRO A 13 20.52 6.05 19.03
CA PRO A 13 21.84 5.56 19.44
C PRO A 13 22.92 6.23 18.57
N SER A 14 24.09 6.56 19.12
CA SER A 14 25.18 7.11 18.31
C SER A 14 25.82 6.02 17.45
N LEU A 15 26.06 6.27 16.16
CA LEU A 15 26.84 5.38 15.29
C LEU A 15 28.32 5.31 15.68
N LYS A 16 28.83 6.29 16.44
CA LYS A 16 30.26 6.41 16.76
C LYS A 16 30.77 5.38 17.76
N ASP A 17 29.87 4.70 18.47
CA ASP A 17 30.24 3.76 19.51
C ASP A 17 30.49 2.35 18.94
N LYS A 18 31.59 1.70 19.36
CA LYS A 18 31.80 0.28 19.09
C LYS A 18 30.65 -0.55 19.68
N GLY A 19 30.08 -1.47 18.89
CA GLY A 19 28.92 -2.27 19.31
C GLY A 19 27.56 -1.57 19.20
N SER A 20 27.49 -0.40 18.54
CA SER A 20 26.24 0.35 18.35
C SER A 20 25.17 -0.41 17.55
N TYR A 21 25.55 -1.37 16.69
CA TYR A 21 24.62 -2.14 15.85
C TYR A 21 23.52 -2.86 16.64
N LEU A 22 23.87 -3.54 17.74
CA LEU A 22 22.89 -4.22 18.61
C LEU A 22 21.88 -3.25 19.21
N ARG A 23 22.34 -2.05 19.58
CA ARG A 23 21.45 -1.00 20.10
C ARG A 23 20.54 -0.45 19.01
N TYR A 24 21.05 -0.26 17.80
CA TYR A 24 20.25 0.14 16.64
C TYR A 24 19.17 -0.89 16.31
N VAL A 25 19.54 -2.16 16.19
CA VAL A 25 18.60 -3.25 15.95
C VAL A 25 17.54 -3.27 17.05
N ARG A 26 17.94 -3.26 18.33
CA ARG A 26 17.00 -3.24 19.46
C ARG A 26 16.14 -1.96 19.51
N TYR A 27 16.59 -0.85 18.95
CA TYR A 27 15.85 0.40 18.92
C TYR A 27 14.83 0.45 17.77
N PHE A 28 15.14 -0.17 16.63
CA PHE A 28 14.33 -0.11 15.40
C PHE A 28 13.58 -1.41 15.06
N TRP A 29 13.84 -2.55 15.73
CA TRP A 29 13.22 -3.84 15.35
C TRP A 29 11.68 -3.79 15.32
N ARG A 30 11.05 -3.03 16.21
CA ARG A 30 9.58 -2.88 16.22
C ARG A 30 9.07 -2.17 14.97
N ASP A 31 9.82 -1.19 14.49
CA ASP A 31 9.47 -0.48 13.27
C ASP A 31 9.71 -1.37 12.05
N ALA A 32 10.85 -2.07 12.03
CA ALA A 32 11.16 -3.02 10.96
C ALA A 32 10.11 -4.14 10.89
N LEU A 33 9.70 -4.69 12.04
CA LEU A 33 8.64 -5.68 12.12
C LEU A 33 7.31 -5.10 11.64
N LEU A 34 6.94 -3.89 12.06
CA LEU A 34 5.70 -3.25 11.63
C LEU A 34 5.68 -3.02 10.12
N ILE A 35 6.79 -2.53 9.54
CA ILE A 35 6.95 -2.34 8.10
C ILE A 35 6.83 -3.68 7.37
N ALA A 36 7.51 -4.72 7.86
CA ALA A 36 7.44 -6.06 7.28
C ALA A 36 6.01 -6.62 7.32
N VAL A 37 5.31 -6.49 8.45
CA VAL A 37 3.90 -6.91 8.59
C VAL A 37 2.99 -6.10 7.65
N PHE A 38 3.19 -4.79 7.54
CA PHE A 38 2.41 -3.94 6.63
C PHE A 38 2.57 -4.40 5.18
N PHE A 39 3.81 -4.60 4.70
CA PHE A 39 4.04 -5.11 3.34
C PHE A 39 3.52 -6.53 3.14
N ALA A 40 3.68 -7.41 4.14
CA ALA A 40 3.13 -8.76 4.08
C ALA A 40 1.59 -8.74 3.97
N SER A 41 0.91 -7.82 4.68
CA SER A 41 -0.54 -7.70 4.63
C SER A 41 -1.08 -7.28 3.26
N MET A 42 -0.27 -6.62 2.43
CA MET A 42 -0.70 -6.24 1.06
C MET A 42 -1.01 -7.46 0.18
N TRP A 43 -0.47 -8.64 0.50
CA TRP A 43 -0.73 -9.87 -0.25
C TRP A 43 -2.04 -10.55 0.15
N VAL A 44 -2.69 -10.13 1.23
CA VAL A 44 -3.95 -10.74 1.71
C VAL A 44 -5.04 -10.63 0.64
N MET A 45 -5.16 -9.48 -0.02
CA MET A 45 -6.09 -9.28 -1.14
C MET A 45 -5.99 -10.40 -2.19
N GLN A 46 -4.79 -10.81 -2.60
CA GLN A 46 -4.61 -11.85 -3.64
C GLN A 46 -5.03 -13.26 -3.18
N LEU A 47 -5.13 -13.47 -1.87
CA LEU A 47 -5.63 -14.72 -1.30
C LEU A 47 -7.15 -14.73 -1.24
N VAL A 48 -7.78 -13.60 -0.92
CA VAL A 48 -9.22 -13.51 -0.65
C VAL A 48 -10.05 -13.06 -1.85
N ASN A 49 -9.46 -12.29 -2.77
CA ASN A 49 -10.09 -11.81 -3.99
C ASN A 49 -9.81 -12.77 -5.15
N ARG A 50 -10.52 -13.91 -5.16
CA ARG A 50 -10.44 -14.92 -6.21
C ARG A 50 -11.84 -15.23 -6.71
N PRO A 51 -12.02 -15.53 -8.00
CA PRO A 51 -13.33 -15.86 -8.53
C PRO A 51 -13.81 -17.20 -7.95
N PHE A 52 -14.66 -17.14 -6.92
CA PHE A 52 -15.36 -18.29 -6.36
C PHE A 52 -16.82 -17.91 -6.03
N GLY A 53 -17.70 -18.92 -6.03
CA GLY A 53 -19.13 -18.70 -5.82
C GLY A 53 -19.75 -17.81 -6.90
N THR A 54 -20.58 -16.85 -6.50
CA THR A 54 -21.22 -15.91 -7.43
C THR A 54 -20.36 -14.66 -7.61
N VAL A 55 -19.77 -14.51 -8.79
CA VAL A 55 -19.04 -13.31 -9.20
C VAL A 55 -19.98 -12.38 -9.94
N ARG A 56 -20.17 -11.15 -9.43
CA ARG A 56 -21.07 -10.15 -10.03
C ARG A 56 -20.32 -9.27 -11.00
N ASN A 57 -20.84 -9.13 -12.21
CA ASN A 57 -20.32 -8.15 -13.16
C ASN A 57 -20.82 -6.75 -12.77
N LEU A 58 -19.90 -5.81 -12.57
CA LEU A 58 -20.20 -4.41 -12.24
C LEU A 58 -20.27 -3.50 -13.47
N SER A 59 -20.15 -4.05 -14.68
CA SER A 59 -20.26 -3.26 -15.91
C SER A 59 -21.64 -2.60 -16.01
N ILE A 60 -21.65 -1.33 -16.33
CA ILE A 60 -22.86 -0.55 -16.63
C ILE A 60 -22.84 -0.09 -18.09
N PRO A 61 -24.00 0.25 -18.70
CA PRO A 61 -24.05 0.70 -20.10
C PRO A 61 -23.15 1.91 -20.40
N PHE A 62 -22.82 2.70 -19.39
CA PHE A 62 -21.91 3.84 -19.53
C PHE A 62 -20.46 3.44 -19.84
N ASP A 63 -20.03 2.23 -19.45
CA ASP A 63 -18.69 1.71 -19.71
C ASP A 63 -18.44 1.47 -21.21
N GLU A 64 -19.52 1.35 -22.01
CA GLU A 64 -19.43 1.24 -23.47
C GLU A 64 -19.15 2.59 -24.15
N VAL A 65 -19.37 3.70 -23.43
CA VAL A 65 -19.24 5.06 -23.96
C VAL A 65 -17.85 5.63 -23.67
N ILE A 66 -17.27 5.32 -22.51
CA ILE A 66 -15.94 5.80 -22.13
C ILE A 66 -14.89 4.73 -22.47
N PRO A 67 -14.00 4.98 -23.44
CA PRO A 67 -12.91 4.05 -23.72
C PRO A 67 -11.89 4.06 -22.58
N LEU A 68 -11.24 2.91 -22.34
CA LEU A 68 -10.11 2.84 -21.43
C LEU A 68 -8.98 3.74 -21.93
N TRP A 69 -8.49 4.62 -21.07
CA TRP A 69 -7.33 5.46 -21.37
C TRP A 69 -6.09 4.94 -20.63
N PRO A 70 -5.13 4.30 -21.32
CA PRO A 70 -4.03 3.60 -20.67
C PRO A 70 -3.20 4.47 -19.72
N TRP A 71 -2.98 5.73 -20.06
CA TRP A 71 -2.18 6.67 -19.25
C TRP A 71 -2.74 6.89 -17.84
N THR A 72 -4.04 6.68 -17.62
CA THR A 72 -4.68 6.82 -16.29
C THR A 72 -4.10 5.84 -15.26
N ILE A 73 -3.46 4.75 -15.71
CA ILE A 73 -2.75 3.81 -14.85
C ILE A 73 -1.65 4.49 -14.03
N VAL A 74 -1.05 5.57 -14.55
CA VAL A 74 -0.04 6.33 -13.83
C VAL A 74 -0.65 6.93 -12.57
N VAL A 75 -1.81 7.56 -12.67
CA VAL A 75 -2.51 8.16 -11.52
C VAL A 75 -2.81 7.08 -10.49
N TYR A 76 -3.35 5.94 -10.90
CA TYR A 76 -3.59 4.80 -10.01
C TYR A 76 -2.32 4.33 -9.31
N MET A 77 -1.22 4.17 -10.05
CA MET A 77 0.06 3.69 -9.51
C MET A 77 0.76 4.69 -8.59
N THR A 78 0.37 5.98 -8.57
CA THR A 78 0.95 6.96 -7.61
C THR A 78 0.57 6.66 -6.15
N TRP A 79 -0.50 5.88 -5.93
CA TRP A 79 -0.97 5.57 -4.58
C TRP A 79 0.06 4.84 -3.72
N ALA A 80 0.71 3.80 -4.25
CA ALA A 80 1.71 3.03 -3.50
C ALA A 80 2.97 3.86 -3.16
N PRO A 81 3.59 4.60 -4.10
CA PRO A 81 4.67 5.54 -3.79
C PRO A 81 4.27 6.59 -2.75
N LEU A 82 3.06 7.15 -2.84
CA LEU A 82 2.57 8.13 -1.86
C LEU A 82 2.59 7.53 -0.44
N ILE A 83 2.11 6.30 -0.26
CA ILE A 83 2.10 5.64 1.04
C ILE A 83 3.51 5.49 1.61
N ILE A 84 4.47 5.09 0.78
CA ILE A 84 5.87 4.88 1.16
C ILE A 84 6.53 6.22 1.52
N VAL A 85 6.32 7.26 0.70
CA VAL A 85 6.87 8.59 0.93
C VAL A 85 6.33 9.18 2.23
N LEU A 86 5.02 9.07 2.49
CA LEU A 86 4.42 9.54 3.74
C LEU A 86 4.95 8.76 4.95
N ALA A 87 5.10 7.43 4.85
CA ALA A 87 5.72 6.64 5.91
C ALA A 87 7.15 7.10 6.20
N ALA A 88 7.95 7.37 5.17
CA ALA A 88 9.31 7.88 5.32
C ALA A 88 9.33 9.27 5.97
N ILE A 89 8.52 10.21 5.48
CA ILE A 89 8.38 11.55 6.07
C ILE A 89 8.02 11.45 7.56
N TYR A 90 7.01 10.64 7.90
CA TYR A 90 6.61 10.46 9.29
C TYR A 90 7.70 9.78 10.12
N PHE A 91 8.44 8.82 9.56
CA PHE A 91 9.53 8.17 10.29
C PHE A 91 10.60 9.17 10.74
N PHE A 92 11.01 10.10 9.86
CA PHE A 92 12.00 11.13 10.17
C PHE A 92 11.44 12.26 11.04
N TYR A 93 10.16 12.58 10.89
CA TYR A 93 9.50 13.64 11.66
C TYR A 93 9.15 13.19 13.10
N ASP A 94 8.34 12.14 13.21
CA ASP A 94 7.86 11.51 14.44
C ASP A 94 7.56 10.02 14.21
N ARG A 95 8.44 9.15 14.72
CA ARG A 95 8.28 7.69 14.63
C ARG A 95 6.96 7.19 15.20
N HIS A 96 6.38 7.85 16.20
CA HIS A 96 5.07 7.46 16.71
C HIS A 96 3.97 7.74 15.68
N LEU A 97 4.08 8.84 14.93
CA LEU A 97 3.17 9.15 13.83
C LEU A 97 3.29 8.11 12.71
N MET A 98 4.52 7.72 12.34
CA MET A 98 4.73 6.64 11.36
C MET A 98 4.06 5.33 11.79
N ARG A 99 4.21 4.94 13.06
CA ARG A 99 3.61 3.69 13.58
C ARG A 99 2.10 3.74 13.50
N ARG A 100 1.48 4.83 13.96
CA ARG A 100 0.02 5.02 13.86
C ARG A 100 -0.44 4.97 12.41
N TYR A 101 0.26 5.68 11.53
CA TYR A 101 -0.04 5.69 10.11
C TYR A 101 -0.04 4.28 9.50
N LEU A 102 1.04 3.50 9.67
CA LEU A 102 1.11 2.14 9.11
C LEU A 102 0.07 1.20 9.73
N ILE A 103 -0.21 1.30 11.03
CA ILE A 103 -1.24 0.50 11.69
C ILE A 103 -2.61 0.84 11.10
N THR A 104 -2.95 2.13 11.00
CA THR A 104 -4.24 2.57 10.45
C THR A 104 -4.40 2.16 8.99
N MET A 105 -3.35 2.33 8.17
CA MET A 105 -3.38 1.89 6.77
C MET A 105 -3.52 0.38 6.65
N GLY A 106 -2.79 -0.41 7.44
CA GLY A 106 -2.86 -1.86 7.45
C GLY A 106 -4.22 -2.38 7.90
N VAL A 107 -4.77 -1.85 9.00
CA VAL A 107 -6.12 -2.22 9.47
C VAL A 107 -7.17 -1.84 8.43
N GLY A 108 -7.09 -0.63 7.86
CA GLY A 108 -8.01 -0.19 6.80
C GLY A 108 -7.98 -1.11 5.58
N GLN A 109 -6.78 -1.48 5.11
CA GLN A 109 -6.60 -2.43 4.02
C GLN A 109 -7.21 -3.79 4.36
N LEU A 110 -6.90 -4.36 5.52
CA LEU A 110 -7.43 -5.67 5.93
C LEU A 110 -8.96 -5.64 6.05
N MET A 111 -9.53 -4.55 6.56
CA MET A 111 -10.99 -4.37 6.62
C MET A 111 -11.62 -4.27 5.22
N ALA A 112 -10.95 -3.61 4.27
CA ALA A 112 -11.37 -3.61 2.87
C ALA A 112 -11.27 -5.02 2.26
N ASP A 113 -10.19 -5.75 2.53
CA ASP A 113 -9.97 -7.10 2.02
C ASP A 113 -11.01 -8.09 2.52
N LEU A 114 -11.51 -7.91 3.74
CA LEU A 114 -12.62 -8.70 4.29
C LEU A 114 -13.90 -8.62 3.47
N THR A 115 -14.06 -7.62 2.60
CA THR A 115 -15.25 -7.53 1.73
C THR A 115 -15.22 -8.54 0.59
N PHE A 116 -14.04 -8.90 0.08
CA PHE A 116 -13.92 -9.75 -1.11
C PHE A 116 -14.59 -11.12 -0.94
N PRO A 117 -14.40 -11.87 0.17
CA PRO A 117 -15.05 -13.18 0.34
C PRO A 117 -16.58 -13.16 0.25
N PHE A 118 -17.21 -12.02 0.53
CA PHE A 118 -18.67 -11.87 0.54
C PHE A 118 -19.20 -11.19 -0.74
N PHE A 119 -18.38 -10.36 -1.37
CA PHE A 119 -18.77 -9.52 -2.49
C PHE A 119 -17.78 -9.68 -3.66
N GLN A 120 -17.72 -10.89 -4.21
CA GLN A 120 -16.91 -11.15 -5.41
C GLN A 120 -17.49 -10.39 -6.60
N THR A 121 -16.68 -9.52 -7.19
CA THR A 121 -17.06 -8.64 -8.30
C THR A 121 -16.01 -8.67 -9.41
N MET A 122 -16.44 -8.50 -10.65
CA MET A 122 -15.56 -8.37 -11.81
C MET A 122 -16.01 -7.23 -12.71
N ILE A 123 -15.04 -6.67 -13.44
CA ILE A 123 -15.28 -5.75 -14.56
C ILE A 123 -14.55 -6.37 -15.77
N PRO A 124 -15.25 -6.69 -16.87
CA PRO A 124 -14.64 -7.17 -18.09
C PRO A 124 -13.61 -6.17 -18.60
N ARG A 125 -12.40 -6.66 -18.93
CA ARG A 125 -11.30 -5.82 -19.42
C ARG A 125 -11.11 -6.06 -20.91
N PRO A 126 -11.02 -5.01 -21.75
CA PRO A 126 -10.74 -5.18 -23.17
C PRO A 126 -9.33 -5.75 -23.37
N TYR A 127 -9.25 -7.03 -23.75
CA TYR A 127 -7.98 -7.77 -23.84
C TYR A 127 -6.96 -7.07 -24.73
N GLU A 128 -7.38 -6.56 -25.88
CA GLU A 128 -6.50 -5.89 -26.83
C GLU A 128 -5.86 -4.63 -26.22
N GLN A 129 -6.65 -3.83 -25.49
CA GLN A 129 -6.17 -2.58 -24.91
C GLN A 129 -5.30 -2.79 -23.67
N VAL A 130 -5.44 -3.93 -22.98
CA VAL A 130 -4.70 -4.21 -21.73
C VAL A 130 -3.49 -5.11 -21.97
N PHE A 131 -3.60 -6.15 -22.79
CA PHE A 131 -2.59 -7.21 -22.89
C PHE A 131 -1.90 -7.29 -24.24
N SER A 132 -2.44 -6.68 -25.31
CA SER A 132 -1.81 -6.69 -26.64
C SER A 132 -0.98 -5.44 -26.97
N GLY A 133 -1.14 -4.38 -26.18
CA GLY A 133 -0.39 -3.13 -26.37
C GLY A 133 1.10 -3.28 -26.03
N THR A 134 1.96 -2.61 -26.81
CA THR A 134 3.43 -2.66 -26.65
C THR A 134 4.02 -1.42 -25.99
N ASP A 135 3.22 -0.37 -25.81
CA ASP A 135 3.61 0.88 -25.16
C ASP A 135 3.75 0.73 -23.62
N ILE A 136 4.34 1.73 -22.98
CA ILE A 136 4.64 1.69 -21.55
C ILE A 136 3.37 1.61 -20.69
N PHE A 137 2.30 2.30 -21.08
CA PHE A 137 1.06 2.32 -20.31
C PHE A 137 0.33 0.98 -20.40
N SER A 138 0.28 0.37 -21.59
CA SER A 138 -0.27 -0.99 -21.76
C SER A 138 0.51 -2.03 -20.94
N LYS A 139 1.84 -1.93 -20.88
CA LYS A 139 2.65 -2.81 -20.01
C LYS A 139 2.35 -2.61 -18.52
N MET A 140 2.18 -1.38 -18.07
CA MET A 140 1.79 -1.07 -16.70
C MET A 140 0.40 -1.62 -16.37
N LEU A 141 -0.57 -1.44 -17.28
CA LEU A 141 -1.91 -2.02 -17.16
C LEU A 141 -1.85 -3.54 -17.03
N ALA A 142 -1.08 -4.21 -17.89
CA ALA A 142 -0.93 -5.66 -17.84
C ALA A 142 -0.42 -6.14 -16.48
N ILE A 143 0.56 -5.46 -15.87
CA ILE A 143 1.07 -5.80 -14.53
C ILE A 143 -0.03 -5.65 -13.46
N VAL A 144 -0.76 -4.53 -13.48
CA VAL A 144 -1.80 -4.24 -12.47
C VAL A 144 -2.99 -5.18 -12.61
N TYR A 145 -3.31 -5.59 -13.85
CA TYR A 145 -4.47 -6.40 -14.18
C TYR A 145 -4.16 -7.89 -14.41
N GLN A 146 -2.94 -8.35 -14.13
CA GLN A 146 -2.55 -9.76 -14.18
C GLN A 146 -3.05 -10.59 -12.99
N VAL A 147 -3.81 -9.98 -12.08
CA VAL A 147 -4.41 -10.61 -10.89
C VAL A 147 -5.72 -11.31 -11.25
#